data_AF-A0A0V1NE07-F1
#
_entry.id   AF-A0A0V1NE07-F1
#
_cell.length_a   1.000
_cell.length_b   1.000
_cell.length_c   1.000
_cell.angle_alpha   90.00
_cell.angle_beta   90.00
_cell.angle_gamma   90.00
#
_symmetry.space_group_name_H-M   'P 1'
#
loop_
_entity.id
_entity.type
_entity.pdbx_description
1 polymer ?
#
loop_
_entity_poly.entity_id
_entity_poly.type
_entity_poly.pdbx_seq_one_letter_code
_entity_poly.pdbx_strand_id
1 'polypeptide(L)'
;MIFTAAIVILISFKACMAQVATCKDDADANIDWASIDQGAGHSIVLTMAHFVQNNPRINAFAYSDDPPNLPPRNVKSKAKGKAVRYQEPYIYANNLPPAILNQYIELSNLVNGVDVRITPFLEHAKFTTKAAHAVANIQAFGKHSKSFADMYARVLRNKFAASIRIWAPSDTRSKSICKGQYQLRKIVSPMQLAGSQVSREADSARWPLVEGKNTFCFTTNDYKISEKQIPGAAICLENAGILLYCSSI
;
A
#
# COMPACT_ATOMS: atom_id res chain seq x y z
N MET A 1 -6.30 -20.32 -25.59
CA MET A 1 -6.85 -19.65 -24.39
C MET A 1 -6.04 -18.39 -24.12
N ILE A 2 -6.64 -17.20 -24.28
CA ILE A 2 -5.97 -15.91 -24.09
C ILE A 2 -6.18 -15.49 -22.63
N PHE A 3 -5.10 -15.44 -21.84
CA PHE A 3 -5.15 -14.96 -20.46
C PHE A 3 -5.10 -13.43 -20.43
N THR A 4 -6.25 -12.78 -20.23
CA THR A 4 -6.31 -11.34 -20.00
C THR A 4 -5.73 -11.03 -18.61
N ALA A 5 -4.59 -10.33 -18.56
CA ALA A 5 -3.96 -9.90 -17.31
C ALA A 5 -4.58 -8.57 -16.86
N ALA A 6 -5.29 -8.57 -15.72
CA ALA A 6 -5.70 -7.33 -15.07
C ALA A 6 -4.53 -6.82 -14.20
N ILE A 7 -3.94 -5.69 -14.59
CA ILE A 7 -2.87 -5.02 -13.84
C ILE A 7 -3.53 -3.96 -12.95
N VAL A 8 -3.47 -4.13 -11.63
CA VAL A 8 -3.93 -3.13 -10.66
C VAL A 8 -2.73 -2.28 -10.24
N ILE A 9 -2.64 -1.05 -10.75
CA ILE A 9 -1.57 -0.11 -10.38
C ILE A 9 -2.00 0.73 -9.20
N LEU A 10 -1.04 0.93 -8.30
CA LEU A 10 -1.21 1.37 -6.94
C LEU A 10 -0.69 2.81 -6.70
N ILE A 11 -1.20 3.83 -7.40
CA ILE A 11 -0.65 5.19 -7.26
C ILE A 11 -1.34 5.95 -6.12
N SER A 12 -0.57 6.37 -5.12
CA SER A 12 -1.03 7.28 -4.06
C SER A 12 -0.46 8.66 -4.37
N PHE A 13 -1.24 9.53 -5.00
CA PHE A 13 -0.85 10.93 -5.15
C PHE A 13 -1.11 11.67 -3.84
N LYS A 14 -0.06 11.83 -3.04
CA LYS A 14 0.05 12.96 -2.12
C LYS A 14 1.40 13.59 -2.41
N ALA A 15 1.39 14.83 -2.90
CA ALA A 15 2.60 15.60 -3.14
C ALA A 15 3.34 15.74 -1.81
N CYS A 16 4.35 14.90 -1.60
CA CYS A 16 5.30 15.00 -0.51
C CYS A 16 6.58 15.51 -1.16
N MET A 17 6.88 16.78 -0.97
CA MET A 17 8.21 17.32 -1.21
C MET A 17 9.10 16.78 -0.10
N ALA A 18 9.50 15.51 -0.19
CA ALA A 18 10.50 14.93 0.68
C ALA A 18 11.88 15.36 0.16
N GLN A 19 12.74 15.82 1.06
CA GLN A 19 14.15 16.06 0.72
C GLN A 19 14.77 14.78 0.17
N VAL A 20 15.45 14.96 -0.95
CA VAL A 20 16.06 13.93 -1.78
C VAL A 20 17.23 13.27 -1.04
N ALA A 21 17.17 11.96 -0.85
CA ALA A 21 18.31 11.14 -0.48
C ALA A 21 19.12 10.81 -1.75
N THR A 22 20.41 11.15 -1.77
CA THR A 22 21.34 10.77 -2.85
C THR A 22 21.78 9.32 -2.67
N CYS A 23 21.19 8.40 -3.43
CA CYS A 23 21.71 7.03 -3.52
C CYS A 23 22.80 6.97 -4.59
N LYS A 24 23.96 6.44 -4.22
CA LYS A 24 25.05 6.13 -5.15
C LYS A 24 25.02 4.64 -5.51
N ASP A 25 25.46 4.29 -6.71
CA ASP A 25 25.68 2.88 -7.07
C ASP A 25 26.93 2.29 -6.40
N ASP A 26 27.17 0.99 -6.61
CA ASP A 26 28.35 0.29 -6.10
C ASP A 26 29.69 0.82 -6.68
N ALA A 27 29.62 1.72 -7.67
CA ALA A 27 30.76 2.42 -8.27
C ALA A 27 30.89 3.88 -7.77
N ASP A 28 30.17 4.24 -6.70
CA ASP A 28 30.18 5.58 -6.09
C ASP A 28 29.66 6.68 -7.05
N ALA A 29 29.00 6.29 -8.15
CA ALA A 29 28.40 7.21 -9.10
C ALA A 29 27.06 7.72 -8.56
N ASN A 30 26.82 9.02 -8.75
CA ASN A 30 25.57 9.65 -8.39
C ASN A 30 24.48 9.15 -9.35
N ILE A 31 23.60 8.24 -8.90
CA ILE A 31 22.42 7.88 -9.67
C ILE A 31 21.49 9.09 -9.58
N ASP A 32 21.42 9.81 -10.69
CA ASP A 32 20.58 10.98 -10.87
C ASP A 32 19.15 10.62 -10.45
N TRP A 33 18.73 11.18 -9.32
CA TRP A 33 17.34 11.20 -8.91
C TRP A 33 16.65 12.21 -9.82
N ALA A 34 16.46 11.90 -11.11
CA ALA A 34 15.52 12.69 -11.86
C ALA A 34 14.20 12.67 -11.07
N SER A 35 13.63 13.86 -10.85
CA SER A 35 12.29 13.94 -10.26
C SER A 35 11.35 13.07 -11.10
N ILE A 36 10.28 12.51 -10.53
CA ILE A 36 9.41 11.52 -11.24
C ILE A 36 8.92 12.08 -12.60
N ASP A 37 8.86 13.40 -12.74
CA ASP A 37 8.52 14.15 -13.95
C ASP A 37 9.65 14.29 -15.00
N GLN A 38 10.90 13.96 -14.68
CA GLN A 38 12.08 14.26 -15.53
C GLN A 38 12.69 13.03 -16.24
N GLY A 39 12.40 11.80 -15.82
CA GLY A 39 13.04 10.60 -16.38
C GLY A 39 12.09 9.65 -17.09
N ALA A 40 12.21 9.54 -18.42
CA ALA A 40 11.50 8.53 -19.23
C ALA A 40 11.84 7.06 -18.88
N GLY A 41 12.83 6.83 -17.99
CA GLY A 41 13.25 5.53 -17.49
C GLY A 41 12.82 5.18 -16.06
N HIS A 42 12.13 6.07 -15.34
CA HIS A 42 11.70 5.74 -13.97
C HIS A 42 10.67 4.62 -13.95
N SER A 43 10.77 3.71 -12.98
CA SER A 43 9.86 2.57 -12.84
C SER A 43 8.39 2.99 -12.75
N ILE A 44 8.09 4.12 -12.12
CA ILE A 44 6.73 4.70 -12.05
C ILE A 44 6.27 5.14 -13.45
N VAL A 45 7.08 5.92 -14.16
CA VAL A 45 6.77 6.44 -15.50
C VAL A 45 6.59 5.28 -16.49
N LEU A 46 7.52 4.32 -16.50
CA LEU A 46 7.46 3.14 -17.36
C LEU A 46 6.22 2.28 -17.08
N THR A 47 5.88 2.07 -15.81
CA THR A 47 4.69 1.30 -15.43
C THR A 47 3.40 2.01 -15.83
N MET A 48 3.39 3.35 -15.81
CA MET A 48 2.24 4.17 -16.20
C MET A 48 2.15 4.46 -17.70
N ALA A 49 3.26 4.38 -18.45
CA ALA A 49 3.34 4.80 -19.86
C ALA A 49 2.26 4.13 -20.72
N HIS A 50 2.03 2.84 -20.52
CA HIS A 50 1.02 2.09 -21.27
C HIS A 50 -0.42 2.51 -20.94
N PHE A 51 -0.70 3.04 -19.75
CA PHE A 51 -2.03 3.53 -19.36
C PHE A 51 -2.31 4.92 -19.95
N VAL A 52 -1.29 5.77 -20.01
CA VAL A 52 -1.41 7.15 -20.50
C VAL A 52 -1.55 7.22 -22.03
N GLN A 53 -0.98 6.25 -22.75
CA GLN A 53 -0.99 6.21 -24.22
C GLN A 53 -2.32 5.74 -24.86
N ASN A 54 -3.44 5.76 -24.13
CA ASN A 54 -4.78 5.35 -24.58
C ASN A 54 -4.80 4.03 -25.37
N ASN A 55 -4.14 3.00 -24.82
CA ASN A 55 -4.09 1.68 -25.45
C ASN A 55 -5.42 0.95 -25.26
N PRO A 56 -6.18 0.65 -26.33
CA PRO A 56 -7.52 0.05 -26.23
C PRO A 56 -7.51 -1.38 -25.68
N ARG A 57 -6.34 -2.01 -25.53
CA ARG A 57 -6.18 -3.34 -24.95
C ARG A 57 -5.99 -3.31 -23.43
N ILE A 58 -5.88 -2.13 -22.82
CA ILE A 58 -5.60 -1.98 -21.38
C ILE A 58 -6.86 -1.56 -20.65
N ASN A 59 -7.31 -2.45 -19.76
CA ASN A 59 -8.43 -2.19 -18.87
C ASN A 59 -7.90 -1.82 -17.48
N ALA A 60 -8.37 -0.68 -16.96
CA ALA A 60 -7.94 -0.07 -15.72
C ALA A 60 -9.13 0.63 -15.04
N PHE A 61 -9.02 0.77 -13.73
CA PHE A 61 -9.84 1.71 -12.98
C PHE A 61 -8.92 2.54 -12.09
N ALA A 62 -9.32 3.78 -11.85
CA ALA A 62 -8.61 4.70 -10.98
C ALA A 62 -9.52 5.10 -9.82
N TYR A 63 -8.93 5.25 -8.64
CA TYR A 63 -9.64 5.58 -7.41
C TYR A 63 -8.78 6.52 -6.55
N SER A 64 -9.42 7.48 -5.89
CA SER A 64 -8.77 8.48 -5.03
C SER A 64 -9.83 9.11 -4.11
N ASP A 65 -9.42 9.44 -2.88
CA ASP A 65 -10.21 10.29 -1.98
C ASP A 65 -10.28 11.75 -2.46
N ASP A 66 -9.26 12.17 -3.20
CA ASP A 66 -9.10 13.51 -3.75
C ASP A 66 -8.79 13.39 -5.25
N PRO A 67 -9.80 13.10 -6.07
CA PRO A 67 -9.64 12.93 -7.51
C PRO A 67 -9.31 14.27 -8.19
N PRO A 68 -8.42 14.27 -9.20
CA PRO A 68 -8.09 15.50 -9.93
C PRO A 68 -9.32 16.05 -10.65
N ASN A 69 -9.52 17.38 -10.58
CA ASN A 69 -10.62 18.10 -11.24
C ASN A 69 -12.03 17.70 -10.82
N LEU A 70 -12.17 17.06 -9.66
CA LEU A 70 -13.45 16.73 -9.05
C LEU A 70 -13.48 17.26 -7.60
N PRO A 71 -14.64 17.68 -7.08
CA PRO A 71 -14.72 18.20 -5.72
C PRO A 71 -14.32 17.10 -4.72
N PRO A 72 -13.57 17.45 -3.65
CA PRO A 72 -13.24 16.50 -2.59
C PRO A 72 -14.50 15.91 -1.99
N ARG A 73 -14.51 14.59 -1.80
CA ARG A 73 -15.63 13.92 -1.13
C ARG A 73 -15.35 13.83 0.37
N ASN A 74 -16.39 14.02 1.19
CA ASN A 74 -16.30 13.96 2.66
C ASN A 74 -16.11 12.52 3.19
N VAL A 75 -15.76 11.57 2.32
CA VAL A 75 -15.67 10.13 2.60
C VAL A 75 -14.19 9.75 2.55
N LYS A 76 -13.61 9.31 3.66
CA LYS A 76 -12.20 8.92 3.75
C LYS A 76 -12.05 7.45 3.38
N SER A 77 -11.49 7.15 2.22
CA SER A 77 -11.24 5.83 1.68
C SER A 77 -9.85 5.69 1.04
N LYS A 78 -9.01 4.88 1.67
CA LYS A 78 -7.68 4.60 1.17
C LYS A 78 -7.67 3.17 0.64
N ALA A 79 -7.73 2.94 -0.69
CA ALA A 79 -8.22 1.68 -1.27
C ALA A 79 -7.26 0.89 -2.21
N LYS A 80 -7.35 -0.47 -2.36
CA LYS A 80 -6.67 -1.42 -3.33
C LYS A 80 -7.08 -2.94 -3.28
N GLY A 81 -7.37 -3.66 -4.38
CA GLY A 81 -7.75 -5.11 -4.55
C GLY A 81 -9.22 -5.62 -4.31
N LYS A 82 -9.49 -6.93 -4.15
CA LYS A 82 -10.71 -7.40 -3.44
C LYS A 82 -10.76 -6.82 -2.02
N ALA A 83 -9.57 -6.67 -1.43
CA ALA A 83 -9.31 -5.80 -0.30
C ALA A 83 -9.70 -4.31 -0.56
N VAL A 84 -9.73 -3.82 -1.82
CA VAL A 84 -10.20 -2.46 -2.23
C VAL A 84 -11.60 -2.32 -1.65
N ARG A 85 -12.49 -3.30 -1.84
CA ARG A 85 -13.89 -3.16 -1.40
C ARG A 85 -14.02 -2.86 0.08
N TYR A 86 -13.17 -3.49 0.90
CA TYR A 86 -13.13 -3.27 2.33
C TYR A 86 -12.58 -1.90 2.71
N GLN A 87 -11.95 -1.19 1.78
CA GLN A 87 -11.45 0.16 1.98
C GLN A 87 -12.46 1.25 1.61
N GLU A 88 -13.63 0.92 1.06
CA GLU A 88 -14.69 1.87 0.68
C GLU A 88 -14.31 2.92 -0.41
N PRO A 89 -13.54 2.56 -1.47
CA PRO A 89 -12.98 3.48 -2.48
C PRO A 89 -14.01 4.36 -3.16
N TYR A 90 -13.56 5.54 -3.56
CA TYR A 90 -14.17 6.26 -4.65
C TYR A 90 -13.49 5.94 -5.99
N ILE A 91 -14.13 5.12 -6.83
CA ILE A 91 -13.70 4.87 -8.22
C ILE A 91 -14.14 6.07 -9.08
N TYR A 92 -13.19 6.84 -9.62
CA TYR A 92 -13.48 8.07 -10.39
C TYR A 92 -13.26 7.91 -11.90
N ALA A 93 -12.60 6.83 -12.33
CA ALA A 93 -12.50 6.46 -13.74
C ALA A 93 -12.51 4.93 -13.86
N ASN A 94 -13.24 4.40 -14.84
CA ASN A 94 -13.33 2.97 -15.10
C ASN A 94 -13.58 2.72 -16.59
N ASN A 95 -12.74 1.89 -17.22
CA ASN A 95 -12.95 1.41 -18.59
C ASN A 95 -13.09 -0.13 -18.67
N LEU A 96 -13.39 -0.80 -17.54
CA LEU A 96 -13.58 -2.25 -17.52
C LEU A 96 -14.79 -2.67 -18.39
N PRO A 97 -14.60 -3.56 -19.38
CA PRO A 97 -15.70 -3.99 -20.24
C PRO A 97 -16.69 -4.88 -19.48
N PRO A 98 -17.98 -4.90 -19.86
CA PRO A 98 -19.00 -5.73 -19.20
C PRO A 98 -18.62 -7.21 -19.10
N ALA A 99 -17.92 -7.76 -20.09
CA ALA A 99 -17.45 -9.14 -20.07
C ALA A 99 -16.55 -9.46 -18.86
N ILE A 100 -15.67 -8.52 -18.47
CA ILE A 100 -14.79 -8.67 -17.29
C ILE A 100 -15.60 -8.50 -16.00
N LEU A 101 -16.51 -7.52 -15.96
CA LEU A 101 -17.34 -7.30 -14.77
C LEU A 101 -18.27 -8.50 -14.49
N ASN A 102 -18.84 -9.10 -15.54
CA ASN A 102 -19.68 -10.28 -15.43
C ASN A 102 -18.88 -11.53 -15.01
N GLN A 103 -17.60 -11.61 -15.40
CA GLN A 103 -16.72 -12.70 -15.01
C GLN A 103 -16.28 -12.59 -13.55
N TYR A 104 -16.04 -11.38 -13.05
CA TYR A 104 -15.48 -11.14 -11.72
C TYR A 104 -16.43 -10.33 -10.85
N ILE A 105 -17.29 -11.03 -10.12
CA ILE A 105 -18.31 -10.42 -9.25
C ILE A 105 -17.73 -9.44 -8.23
N GLU A 106 -16.53 -9.70 -7.69
CA GLU A 106 -15.86 -8.78 -6.77
C GLU A 106 -15.43 -7.46 -7.44
N LEU A 107 -15.06 -7.49 -8.73
CA LEU A 107 -14.76 -6.28 -9.49
C LEU A 107 -16.05 -5.53 -9.86
N SER A 108 -17.10 -6.24 -10.24
CA SER A 108 -18.42 -5.64 -10.48
C SER A 108 -18.94 -4.94 -9.23
N ASN A 109 -18.92 -5.63 -8.08
CA ASN A 109 -19.36 -5.07 -6.82
C ASN A 109 -18.52 -3.86 -6.39
N LEU A 110 -17.21 -3.88 -6.67
CA LEU A 110 -16.32 -2.76 -6.42
C LEU A 110 -16.69 -1.54 -7.25
N VAL A 111 -16.80 -1.70 -8.57
CA VAL A 111 -17.12 -0.61 -9.51
C VAL A 111 -18.49 -0.02 -9.23
N ASN A 112 -19.46 -0.87 -8.87
CA ASN A 112 -20.84 -0.45 -8.58
C ASN A 112 -21.04 0.02 -7.13
N GLY A 113 -19.99 0.11 -6.31
CA GLY A 113 -20.09 0.62 -4.93
C GLY A 113 -20.95 -0.24 -4.00
N VAL A 114 -20.98 -1.56 -4.21
CA VAL A 114 -21.77 -2.48 -3.39
C VAL A 114 -21.13 -2.63 -2.00
N ASP A 115 -21.87 -2.19 -0.98
CA ASP A 115 -21.46 -2.24 0.43
C ASP A 115 -21.04 -3.64 0.90
N VAL A 116 -19.97 -3.69 1.68
CA VAL A 116 -19.58 -4.89 2.40
C VAL A 116 -20.49 -5.07 3.63
N ARG A 117 -21.22 -6.19 3.67
CA ARG A 117 -22.15 -6.53 4.75
C ARG A 117 -21.74 -7.77 5.55
N ILE A 118 -20.62 -8.38 5.20
CA ILE A 118 -20.18 -9.66 5.75
C ILE A 118 -19.15 -9.43 6.86
N THR A 119 -19.43 -9.95 8.06
CA THR A 119 -18.47 -10.01 9.16
C THR A 119 -17.40 -11.07 8.85
N PRO A 120 -16.12 -10.86 9.24
CA PRO A 120 -15.64 -9.91 10.26
C PRO A 120 -15.26 -8.51 9.74
N PHE A 121 -15.72 -8.06 8.56
CA PHE A 121 -15.33 -6.76 7.97
C PHE A 121 -13.83 -6.59 7.76
N LEU A 122 -13.12 -7.71 7.67
CA LEU A 122 -11.71 -7.83 7.35
C LEU A 122 -11.57 -8.77 6.16
N GLU A 123 -10.67 -8.44 5.26
CA GLU A 123 -10.32 -9.28 4.12
C GLU A 123 -8.83 -9.54 4.16
N HIS A 124 -8.47 -10.76 3.77
CA HIS A 124 -7.09 -11.14 3.57
C HIS A 124 -6.99 -12.06 2.36
N ALA A 125 -6.17 -11.65 1.40
CA ALA A 125 -5.94 -12.39 0.17
C ALA A 125 -4.45 -12.58 -0.06
N LYS A 126 -4.08 -13.73 -0.60
CA LYS A 126 -2.70 -14.06 -0.97
C LYS A 126 -2.59 -14.17 -2.46
N PHE A 127 -1.51 -13.65 -3.01
CA PHE A 127 -1.22 -13.70 -4.44
C PHE A 127 0.25 -13.94 -4.65
N THR A 128 0.58 -14.48 -5.81
CA THR A 128 1.94 -14.66 -6.26
C THR A 128 2.08 -13.90 -7.57
N THR A 129 3.15 -13.12 -7.71
CA THR A 129 3.41 -12.38 -8.95
C THR A 129 3.63 -13.33 -10.12
N LYS A 130 3.26 -12.92 -11.34
CA LYS A 130 3.64 -13.67 -12.55
C LYS A 130 5.15 -13.53 -12.74
N ALA A 131 5.84 -14.67 -12.90
CA ALA A 131 7.29 -14.70 -13.01
C ALA A 131 7.75 -14.15 -14.38
N ALA A 132 8.39 -12.98 -14.37
CA ALA A 132 9.25 -12.53 -15.47
C ALA A 132 10.74 -12.59 -15.09
N HIS A 133 11.07 -12.30 -13.83
CA HIS A 133 12.46 -12.30 -13.31
C HIS A 133 12.56 -12.84 -11.88
N ALA A 134 11.58 -12.57 -11.00
CA ALA A 134 11.50 -13.14 -9.66
C ALA A 134 10.04 -13.34 -9.23
N VAL A 135 9.78 -14.44 -8.52
CA VAL A 135 8.49 -14.72 -7.91
C VAL A 135 8.44 -14.04 -6.54
N ALA A 136 7.38 -13.28 -6.27
CA ALA A 136 7.16 -12.69 -4.96
C ALA A 136 5.79 -13.07 -4.41
N ASN A 137 5.77 -13.45 -3.14
CA ASN A 137 4.54 -13.71 -2.41
C ASN A 137 4.02 -12.40 -1.82
N ILE A 138 2.75 -12.10 -2.13
CA ILE A 138 2.06 -10.90 -1.70
C ILE A 138 0.88 -11.30 -0.83
N GLN A 139 0.72 -10.61 0.30
CA GLN A 139 -0.47 -10.70 1.14
C GLN A 139 -1.13 -9.33 1.18
N ALA A 140 -2.38 -9.26 0.74
CA ALA A 140 -3.19 -8.07 0.78
C ALA A 140 -4.21 -8.17 1.92
N PHE A 141 -4.30 -7.11 2.71
CA PHE A 141 -5.23 -6.96 3.81
C PHE A 141 -6.16 -5.80 3.53
N GLY A 142 -7.44 -5.96 3.81
CA GLY A 142 -8.42 -4.89 3.80
C GLY A 142 -9.15 -4.84 5.12
N LYS A 143 -9.39 -3.63 5.64
CA LYS A 143 -10.27 -3.42 6.78
C LYS A 143 -11.31 -2.35 6.47
N HIS A 144 -12.56 -2.64 6.81
CA HIS A 144 -13.65 -1.69 6.73
C HIS A 144 -13.73 -0.85 7.99
N SER A 145 -14.34 0.34 7.89
CA SER A 145 -14.72 1.19 9.03
C SER A 145 -15.49 0.42 10.11
N LYS A 146 -16.39 -0.50 9.72
CA LYS A 146 -17.22 -1.34 10.60
C LYS A 146 -16.45 -2.42 11.37
N SER A 147 -15.18 -2.69 11.00
CA SER A 147 -14.35 -3.66 11.74
C SER A 147 -13.86 -3.11 13.08
N PHE A 148 -13.74 -1.78 13.20
CA PHE A 148 -13.08 -1.10 14.32
C PHE A 148 -11.68 -1.65 14.65
N ALA A 149 -11.05 -2.34 13.69
CA ALA A 149 -9.79 -3.03 13.90
C ALA A 149 -8.62 -2.06 13.75
N ASP A 150 -7.63 -2.22 14.62
CA ASP A 150 -6.31 -1.62 14.46
C ASP A 150 -5.51 -2.40 13.41
N MET A 151 -5.09 -1.74 12.34
CA MET A 151 -4.37 -2.41 11.24
C MET A 151 -3.09 -3.10 11.74
N TYR A 152 -2.36 -2.48 12.67
CA TYR A 152 -1.08 -3.01 13.14
C TYR A 152 -1.29 -4.08 14.21
N ALA A 153 -1.98 -3.74 15.28
CA ALA A 153 -2.11 -4.56 16.48
C ALA A 153 -3.10 -5.72 16.32
N ARG A 154 -4.20 -5.53 15.57
CA ARG A 154 -5.27 -6.53 15.45
C ARG A 154 -5.28 -7.26 14.11
N VAL A 155 -4.86 -6.62 13.03
CA VAL A 155 -4.81 -7.25 11.70
C VAL A 155 -3.45 -7.89 11.48
N LEU A 156 -2.39 -7.08 11.32
CA LEU A 156 -1.07 -7.57 10.90
C LEU A 156 -0.39 -8.43 11.95
N ARG A 157 -0.25 -7.95 13.19
CA ARG A 157 0.45 -8.69 14.26
C ARG A 157 -0.18 -10.05 14.52
N ASN A 158 -1.52 -10.10 14.56
CA ASN A 158 -2.25 -11.34 14.77
C ASN A 158 -2.13 -12.28 13.57
N LYS A 159 -2.17 -11.74 12.34
CA LYS A 159 -2.04 -12.57 11.15
C LYS A 159 -0.66 -13.20 11.04
N PHE A 160 0.37 -12.39 11.23
CA PHE A 160 1.74 -12.86 11.07
C PHE A 160 2.25 -13.62 12.28
N ALA A 161 1.58 -13.48 13.44
CA ALA A 161 2.04 -14.03 14.71
C ALA A 161 3.54 -13.70 14.89
N ALA A 162 3.85 -12.40 14.83
CA ALA A 162 5.21 -11.89 14.80
C ALA A 162 5.26 -10.48 15.40
N SER A 163 6.43 -10.12 15.93
CA SER A 163 6.69 -8.76 16.37
C SER A 163 6.73 -7.80 15.18
N ILE A 164 6.27 -6.57 15.37
CA ILE A 164 6.17 -5.57 14.32
C ILE A 164 6.81 -4.25 14.77
N ARG A 165 7.64 -3.68 13.90
CA ARG A 165 8.14 -2.31 14.02
C ARG A 165 7.38 -1.38 13.07
N ILE A 166 6.99 -0.22 13.56
CA ILE A 166 6.09 0.71 12.85
C ILE A 166 6.82 2.01 12.51
N TRP A 167 6.85 2.33 11.21
CA TRP A 167 7.10 3.68 10.72
C TRP A 167 5.80 4.26 10.15
N ALA A 168 5.12 5.09 10.95
CA ALA A 168 3.89 5.79 10.57
C ALA A 168 3.59 6.92 11.55
N PRO A 169 2.85 7.98 11.14
CA PRO A 169 2.33 8.96 12.07
C PRO A 169 1.52 8.28 13.18
N SER A 170 1.73 8.70 14.43
CA SER A 170 1.07 8.08 15.58
C SER A 170 0.59 9.11 16.60
N ASP A 171 -0.45 8.77 17.36
CA ASP A 171 -0.90 9.58 18.48
C ASP A 171 -0.28 9.11 19.81
N THR A 172 -0.41 9.93 20.85
CA THR A 172 0.10 9.63 22.21
C THR A 172 -0.63 8.46 22.87
N ARG A 173 -1.86 8.18 22.42
CA ARG A 173 -2.72 7.13 22.97
C ARG A 173 -2.38 5.74 22.41
N SER A 174 -1.85 5.68 21.20
CA SER A 174 -1.41 4.46 20.52
C SER A 174 -0.02 4.09 21.04
N LYS A 175 0.03 3.37 22.16
CA LYS A 175 1.26 2.98 22.85
C LYS A 175 1.88 1.72 22.24
N SER A 176 3.20 1.64 22.27
CA SER A 176 3.93 0.40 21.98
C SER A 176 3.47 -0.74 22.91
N ILE A 177 3.41 -1.95 22.39
CA ILE A 177 3.06 -3.16 23.13
C ILE A 177 4.35 -3.96 23.32
N CYS A 178 4.93 -3.86 24.52
CA CYS A 178 6.24 -4.45 24.83
C CYS A 178 6.15 -5.77 25.60
N LYS A 179 4.95 -6.17 26.05
CA LYS A 179 4.71 -7.39 26.84
C LYS A 179 3.93 -8.42 26.01
N GLY A 180 4.18 -9.70 26.26
CA GLY A 180 3.58 -10.83 25.53
C GLY A 180 4.51 -11.40 24.45
N GLN A 181 4.01 -12.42 23.73
CA GLN A 181 4.79 -13.17 22.75
C GLN A 181 5.23 -12.32 21.54
N TYR A 182 4.36 -11.43 21.07
CA TYR A 182 4.60 -10.59 19.88
C TYR A 182 4.47 -9.11 20.22
N GLN A 183 5.55 -8.37 19.98
CA GLN A 183 5.66 -6.97 20.35
C GLN A 183 5.20 -6.05 19.22
N LEU A 184 4.81 -4.84 19.57
CA LEU A 184 4.49 -3.78 18.62
C LEU A 184 5.24 -2.52 19.03
N ARG A 185 6.20 -2.08 18.23
CA ARG A 185 7.12 -0.99 18.59
C ARG A 185 7.12 0.10 17.53
N LYS A 186 7.08 1.36 17.96
CA LYS A 186 7.34 2.49 17.07
C LYS A 186 8.85 2.58 16.79
N ILE A 187 9.21 2.82 15.54
CA ILE A 187 10.59 3.17 15.18
C ILE A 187 10.86 4.60 15.67
N VAL A 188 12.07 4.81 16.18
CA VAL A 188 12.50 6.13 16.69
C VAL A 188 12.76 7.05 15.49
N SER A 189 12.31 8.30 15.60
CA SER A 189 12.53 9.36 14.61
C SER A 189 13.44 10.42 15.23
N PRO A 190 14.42 10.97 14.49
CA PRO A 190 14.79 10.60 13.12
C PRO A 190 15.55 9.27 13.05
N MET A 191 15.66 8.69 11.84
CA MET A 191 16.49 7.51 11.56
C MET A 191 17.40 7.74 10.34
N GLN A 192 18.47 6.97 10.21
CA GLN A 192 19.29 6.93 9.00
C GLN A 192 18.76 5.86 8.04
N LEU A 193 18.51 6.24 6.80
CA LEU A 193 18.14 5.34 5.72
C LEU A 193 19.02 5.64 4.50
N ALA A 194 19.79 4.65 4.05
CA ALA A 194 20.72 4.79 2.92
C ALA A 194 21.64 6.02 3.03
N GLY A 195 22.18 6.28 4.23
CA GLY A 195 23.06 7.42 4.49
C GLY A 195 22.36 8.77 4.69
N SER A 196 21.05 8.85 4.46
CA SER A 196 20.26 10.08 4.62
C SER A 196 19.42 10.04 5.91
N GLN A 197 19.30 11.19 6.58
CA GLN A 197 18.45 11.32 7.76
C GLN A 197 17.00 11.50 7.34
N VAL A 198 16.12 10.62 7.80
CA VAL A 198 14.68 10.67 7.55
C VAL A 198 13.95 10.90 8.86
N SER A 199 13.06 11.89 8.89
CA SER A 199 12.16 12.13 10.00
C SER A 199 10.76 11.62 9.67
N ARG A 200 10.12 10.94 10.63
CA ARG A 200 8.75 10.43 10.51
C ARG A 200 7.75 11.55 10.24
N GLU A 201 8.00 12.75 10.75
CA GLU A 201 7.14 13.92 10.63
C GLU A 201 7.10 14.47 9.20
N ALA A 202 8.22 14.34 8.46
CA ALA A 202 8.33 14.75 7.07
C ALA A 202 8.02 13.63 6.08
N ASP A 203 7.85 12.39 6.55
CA ASP A 203 7.57 11.24 5.72
C ASP A 203 6.07 10.89 5.71
N SER A 204 5.51 10.80 4.51
CA SER A 204 4.12 10.38 4.31
C SER A 204 3.95 8.87 4.21
N ALA A 205 5.03 8.10 4.07
CA ALA A 205 5.01 6.66 3.99
C ALA A 205 4.57 6.02 5.31
N ARG A 206 3.88 4.89 5.20
CA ARG A 206 3.46 4.07 6.35
C ARG A 206 3.84 2.64 6.05
N TRP A 207 4.76 2.11 6.83
CA TRP A 207 5.24 0.76 6.62
C TRP A 207 5.53 0.07 7.96
N PRO A 208 4.92 -1.10 8.19
CA PRO A 208 5.35 -2.01 9.24
C PRO A 208 6.37 -3.02 8.71
N LEU A 209 7.43 -3.20 9.49
CA LEU A 209 8.40 -4.29 9.34
C LEU A 209 7.95 -5.47 10.22
N VAL A 210 7.77 -6.65 9.61
CA VAL A 210 7.38 -7.88 10.32
C VAL A 210 8.64 -8.69 10.65
N GLU A 211 8.99 -8.75 11.93
CA GLU A 211 10.23 -9.35 12.39
C GLU A 211 10.19 -10.88 12.29
N GLY A 212 11.29 -11.48 11.81
CA GLY A 212 11.44 -12.93 11.70
C GLY A 212 10.58 -13.61 10.62
N LYS A 213 9.91 -12.85 9.74
CA LYS A 213 9.02 -13.39 8.68
C LYS A 213 9.42 -12.99 7.26
N ASN A 214 10.59 -12.38 7.09
CA ASN A 214 11.03 -11.79 5.83
C ASN A 214 9.96 -10.98 5.10
N THR A 215 9.11 -10.28 5.86
CA THR A 215 7.94 -9.61 5.32
C THR A 215 8.01 -8.11 5.62
N PHE A 216 7.90 -7.32 4.55
CA PHE A 216 7.77 -5.87 4.62
C PHE A 216 6.40 -5.47 4.11
N CYS A 217 5.74 -4.53 4.77
CA CYS A 217 4.40 -4.10 4.39
C CYS A 217 4.34 -2.60 4.12
N PHE A 218 3.47 -2.20 3.21
CA PHE A 218 2.97 -0.83 3.10
C PHE A 218 1.52 -0.79 3.55
N THR A 219 1.11 0.28 4.21
CA THR A 219 -0.25 0.45 4.69
C THR A 219 -0.78 1.84 4.40
N THR A 220 -2.10 1.98 4.38
CA THR A 220 -2.76 3.27 4.24
C THR A 220 -3.14 3.89 5.58
N ASN A 221 -3.17 3.12 6.67
CA ASN A 221 -3.56 3.62 7.99
C ASN A 221 -2.38 4.21 8.77
N ASP A 222 -2.59 5.36 9.41
CA ASP A 222 -1.71 5.86 10.48
C ASP A 222 -1.83 4.95 11.72
N TYR A 223 -0.86 5.01 12.64
CA TYR A 223 -0.95 4.31 13.92
C TYR A 223 -1.62 5.19 15.00
N LYS A 224 -2.92 5.43 14.81
CA LYS A 224 -3.77 6.31 15.64
C LYS A 224 -5.05 5.60 16.06
N ILE A 225 -5.63 5.96 17.20
CA ILE A 225 -6.89 5.36 17.67
C ILE A 225 -8.05 5.66 16.71
N SER A 226 -8.09 6.86 16.14
CA SER A 226 -9.14 7.27 15.19
C SER A 226 -9.13 6.43 13.92
N GLU A 227 -7.98 5.86 13.53
CA GLU A 227 -7.87 5.03 12.32
C GLU A 227 -8.60 3.69 12.46
N LYS A 228 -9.04 3.28 13.67
CA LYS A 228 -9.88 2.08 13.83
C LYS A 228 -11.19 2.19 13.05
N GLN A 229 -11.78 3.38 13.01
CA GLN A 229 -13.04 3.69 12.32
C GLN A 229 -12.84 4.12 10.86
N ILE A 230 -11.59 4.28 10.42
CA ILE A 230 -11.26 4.64 9.04
C ILE A 230 -10.93 3.36 8.28
N PRO A 231 -11.44 3.14 7.07
CA PRO A 231 -11.04 2.00 6.26
C PRO A 231 -9.54 2.01 5.94
N GLY A 232 -8.98 0.88 5.54
CA GLY A 232 -7.61 0.85 5.04
C GLY A 232 -7.11 -0.52 4.62
N ALA A 233 -5.89 -0.55 4.09
CA ALA A 233 -5.23 -1.78 3.68
C ALA A 233 -3.78 -1.83 4.09
N ALA A 234 -3.26 -3.04 4.04
CA ALA A 234 -1.84 -3.29 3.95
C ALA A 234 -1.55 -4.23 2.77
N ILE A 235 -0.45 -3.96 2.07
CA ILE A 235 0.15 -4.89 1.10
C ILE A 235 1.49 -5.30 1.69
N CYS A 236 1.65 -6.60 1.92
CA CYS A 236 2.83 -7.19 2.51
C CYS A 236 3.54 -8.06 1.47
N LEU A 237 4.83 -7.83 1.30
CA LEU A 237 5.70 -8.53 0.39
C LEU A 237 6.68 -9.39 1.19
N GLU A 238 6.74 -10.67 0.87
CA GLU A 238 7.80 -11.55 1.36
C GLU A 238 8.99 -11.44 0.40
N ASN A 239 10.07 -10.80 0.86
CA ASN A 239 11.29 -10.65 0.07
C ASN A 239 12.50 -10.45 0.98
N ALA A 240 13.41 -11.42 0.98
CA ALA A 240 14.61 -11.43 1.81
C ALA A 240 15.55 -10.23 1.56
N GLY A 241 15.64 -9.71 0.33
CA GLY A 241 16.56 -8.62 -0.01
C GLY A 241 16.16 -7.27 0.60
N ILE A 242 14.85 -6.98 0.70
CA ILE A 242 14.35 -5.73 1.30
C ILE A 242 14.61 -5.68 2.81
N LEU A 243 14.62 -6.83 3.49
CA LEU A 243 14.89 -6.81 4.93
C LEU A 243 16.32 -6.46 5.25
N LEU A 244 17.30 -6.78 4.40
CA LEU A 244 18.70 -6.44 4.68
C LEU A 244 18.89 -4.93 4.89
N TYR A 245 18.14 -4.10 4.16
CA TYR A 245 18.15 -2.64 4.30
C TYR A 245 17.30 -2.13 5.47
N CYS A 246 16.21 -2.84 5.81
CA CYS A 246 15.30 -2.41 6.88
C CYS A 246 15.63 -3.00 8.26
N SER A 247 16.46 -4.05 8.35
CA SER A 247 16.88 -4.68 9.60
C SER A 247 18.04 -3.95 10.29
N SER A 248 18.76 -3.09 9.55
CA SER A 248 19.80 -2.21 10.10
C SER A 248 19.23 -0.94 10.75
N ILE A 249 17.94 -0.68 10.57
CA ILE A 249 17.10 0.26 11.33
C ILE A 249 16.65 -0.45 12.59
#